data_AF-A0A845Z3Z3-F1
#
_entry.id   AF-A0A845Z3Z3-F1
#
_cell.length_a   1.000
_cell.length_b   1.000
_cell.length_c   1.000
_cell.angle_alpha   90.00
_cell.angle_beta   90.00
_cell.angle_gamma   90.00
#
_symmetry.space_group_name_H-M   'P 1'
#
loop_
_entity.id
_entity.type
_entity.pdbx_description
1 polymer ?
#
loop_
_entity_poly.entity_id
_entity_poly.type
_entity_poly.pdbx_seq_one_letter_code
_entity_poly.pdbx_strand_id
1 'polypeptide(L)'
;MTEESRILTLEEVNYQNLQLEQEIQQRQEVENSLGKSKTKLKEQTQQLLQTLEELKQKEAQLIQTEKMSSLGQLVGGVAHEINNPVNFIYGNLDFTSEYTKQLLTLVELYQQCYPEAKAEIEEYIEEIDLEFLKQDLSKIISSMTVGTTRIRQVENSLGKGNRYGGKKRIHKNKKTAIFYALKEHLNSHI
;
A
#
# COMPACT_ATOMS: atom_id res chain seq x y z
N MET A 1 8.42 34.78 -91.78
CA MET A 1 8.31 33.52 -91.02
C MET A 1 7.41 32.60 -91.83
N THR A 2 7.89 31.43 -92.23
CA THR A 2 7.11 30.44 -92.98
C THR A 2 6.04 29.81 -92.10
N GLU A 3 4.94 29.34 -92.70
CA GLU A 3 3.85 28.61 -92.03
C GLU A 3 4.41 27.48 -91.13
N GLU A 4 5.42 26.77 -91.63
CA GLU A 4 6.17 25.72 -90.91
C GLU A 4 6.83 26.20 -89.63
N SER A 5 7.46 27.38 -89.59
CA SER A 5 8.05 27.89 -88.35
C SER A 5 6.99 28.22 -87.30
N ARG A 6 5.80 28.66 -87.69
CA ARG A 6 4.70 28.91 -86.73
C ARG A 6 4.12 27.60 -86.21
N ILE A 7 4.00 26.59 -87.06
CA ILE A 7 3.52 25.25 -86.68
C ILE A 7 4.52 24.61 -85.69
N LEU A 8 5.83 24.65 -85.99
CA LEU A 8 6.88 24.11 -85.13
C LEU A 8 6.87 24.77 -83.73
N THR A 9 6.72 26.09 -83.65
CA THR A 9 6.63 26.80 -82.36
C THR A 9 5.34 26.48 -81.59
N LEU A 10 4.24 26.20 -82.28
CA LEU A 10 2.97 25.87 -81.62
C LEU A 10 3.04 24.46 -81.00
N GLU A 11 3.68 23.52 -81.68
CA GLU A 11 3.94 22.16 -81.18
C GLU A 11 4.86 22.19 -79.94
N GLU A 12 5.90 23.03 -79.96
CA GLU A 12 6.84 23.20 -78.86
C GLU A 12 6.16 23.78 -77.61
N VAL A 13 5.30 24.80 -77.78
CA VAL A 13 4.50 25.38 -76.69
C VAL A 13 3.49 24.37 -76.14
N ASN A 14 2.82 23.61 -77.01
CA ASN A 14 1.89 22.56 -76.56
C ASN A 14 2.62 21.45 -75.78
N TYR A 15 3.82 21.07 -76.22
CA TYR A 15 4.64 20.10 -75.49
C TYR A 15 5.04 20.63 -74.10
N GLN A 16 5.47 21.89 -74.00
CA GLN A 16 5.80 22.52 -72.71
C GLN A 16 4.58 22.61 -71.77
N ASN A 17 3.40 22.96 -72.29
CA ASN A 17 2.17 23.00 -71.49
C ASN A 17 1.82 21.61 -70.94
N LEU A 18 1.96 20.55 -71.74
CA LEU A 18 1.73 19.18 -71.29
C LEU A 18 2.70 18.76 -70.18
N GLN A 19 3.98 19.13 -70.29
CA GLN A 19 4.97 18.89 -69.23
C GLN A 19 4.63 19.66 -67.95
N LEU A 20 4.20 20.92 -68.08
CA LEU A 20 3.81 21.76 -66.94
C LEU A 20 2.58 21.19 -66.21
N GLU A 21 1.59 20.71 -66.96
CA GLU A 21 0.40 20.04 -66.41
C GLU A 21 0.78 18.78 -65.62
N GLN A 22 1.72 17.98 -66.14
CA GLN A 22 2.24 16.80 -65.44
C GLN A 22 2.97 17.18 -64.14
N GLU A 23 3.78 18.24 -64.14
CA GLU A 23 4.49 18.69 -62.94
C GLU A 23 3.53 19.22 -61.86
N ILE A 24 2.50 19.99 -62.27
CA ILE A 24 1.45 20.48 -61.36
C ILE A 24 0.73 19.31 -60.71
N GLN A 25 0.37 18.29 -61.51
CA GLN A 25 -0.30 17.10 -60.99
C GLN A 25 0.57 16.34 -59.97
N GLN A 26 1.86 16.16 -60.27
CA GLN A 26 2.82 15.56 -59.33
C GLN A 26 2.96 16.36 -58.03
N ARG A 27 3.09 17.69 -58.11
CA ARG A 27 3.17 18.56 -56.93
C ARG A 27 1.91 18.45 -56.08
N GLN A 28 0.73 18.43 -56.69
CA GLN A 28 -0.54 18.27 -55.99
C GLN A 28 -0.61 16.92 -55.25
N GLU A 29 -0.13 15.83 -55.87
CA GLU A 29 -0.06 14.51 -55.22
C GLU A 29 0.90 14.50 -54.02
N VAL A 30 2.06 15.13 -54.17
CA VAL A 30 3.06 15.25 -53.08
C VAL A 30 2.50 16.11 -51.94
N GLU A 31 1.87 17.25 -52.21
CA GLU A 31 1.25 18.09 -51.18
C GLU A 31 0.14 17.35 -50.44
N ASN A 32 -0.70 16.61 -51.17
CA ASN A 32 -1.76 15.78 -50.58
C ASN A 32 -1.17 14.68 -49.69
N SER A 33 -0.11 14.01 -50.14
CA SER A 33 0.58 12.96 -49.38
C SER A 33 1.27 13.52 -48.12
N LEU A 34 1.91 14.68 -48.25
CA LEU A 34 2.56 15.40 -47.16
C LEU A 34 1.52 15.86 -46.12
N GLY A 35 0.37 16.37 -46.57
CA GLY A 35 -0.76 16.73 -45.72
C GLY A 35 -1.27 15.55 -44.91
N LYS A 36 -1.49 14.39 -45.56
CA LYS A 36 -1.90 13.15 -44.90
C LYS A 36 -0.87 12.69 -43.84
N SER A 37 0.42 12.71 -44.19
CA SER A 37 1.50 12.32 -43.27
C SER A 37 1.58 13.26 -42.06
N LYS A 38 1.42 14.57 -42.28
CA LYS A 38 1.42 15.58 -41.20
C LYS A 38 0.26 15.39 -40.24
N THR A 39 -0.94 15.11 -40.75
CA THR A 39 -2.12 14.80 -39.93
C THR A 39 -1.89 13.53 -39.12
N LYS A 40 -1.41 12.46 -39.75
CA LYS A 40 -1.10 11.20 -39.07
C LYS A 40 -0.06 11.38 -37.96
N LEU A 41 1.00 12.15 -38.21
CA LEU A 41 2.03 12.44 -37.22
C LEU A 41 1.46 13.24 -36.02
N LYS A 42 0.57 14.20 -36.28
CA LYS A 42 -0.14 14.94 -35.22
C LYS A 42 -1.01 14.01 -34.37
N GLU A 43 -1.78 13.13 -35.00
CA GLU A 43 -2.61 12.14 -34.30
C GLU A 43 -1.77 11.21 -33.43
N GLN A 44 -0.67 10.68 -33.98
CA GLN A 44 0.28 9.83 -33.23
C GLN A 44 0.92 10.57 -32.06
N THR A 45 1.31 11.83 -32.25
CA THR A 45 1.86 12.67 -31.18
C THR A 45 0.85 12.87 -30.06
N GLN A 46 -0.41 13.14 -30.41
CA GLN A 46 -1.48 13.31 -29.43
C GLN A 46 -1.75 12.01 -28.65
N GLN A 47 -1.81 10.87 -29.34
CA GLN A 47 -1.95 9.55 -28.70
C GLN A 47 -0.77 9.24 -27.78
N LEU A 48 0.46 9.56 -28.19
CA LEU A 48 1.65 9.36 -27.38
C LEU A 48 1.61 10.20 -26.11
N LEU A 49 1.26 11.49 -26.21
CA LEU A 49 1.13 12.38 -25.06
C LEU A 49 0.07 11.88 -24.08
N GLN A 50 -1.08 11.43 -24.57
CA GLN A 50 -2.13 10.85 -23.74
C GLN A 50 -1.65 9.58 -23.03
N THR A 51 -1.00 8.68 -23.75
CA THR A 51 -0.44 7.44 -23.18
C THR A 51 0.62 7.73 -22.11
N LEU A 52 1.45 8.75 -22.33
CA LEU A 52 2.50 9.15 -21.40
C LEU A 52 1.91 9.73 -20.11
N GLU A 53 0.85 10.53 -20.21
CA GLU A 53 0.12 11.05 -19.06
C GLU A 53 -0.55 9.92 -18.25
N GLU A 54 -1.21 8.98 -18.94
CA GLU A 54 -1.79 7.79 -18.30
C GLU A 54 -0.72 6.96 -17.58
N LEU A 55 0.45 6.78 -18.21
CA LEU A 55 1.56 6.04 -17.62
C LEU A 55 2.08 6.71 -16.34
N LYS A 56 2.27 8.04 -16.37
CA LYS A 56 2.70 8.82 -15.20
C LYS A 56 1.71 8.71 -14.05
N GLN A 57 0.42 8.78 -14.34
CA GLN A 57 -0.62 8.63 -13.32
C GLN A 57 -0.61 7.23 -12.69
N LYS A 58 -0.40 6.18 -13.51
CA LYS A 58 -0.29 4.81 -13.03
C LYS A 58 0.97 4.58 -12.20
N GLU A 59 2.10 5.14 -12.60
CA GLU A 59 3.35 5.07 -11.85
C GLU A 59 3.21 5.75 -10.47
N ALA A 60 2.63 6.95 -10.43
CA ALA A 60 2.34 7.63 -9.17
C ALA A 60 1.43 6.79 -8.25
N GLN A 61 0.41 6.14 -8.82
CA GLN A 61 -0.49 5.26 -8.08
C GLN A 61 0.24 4.01 -7.55
N LEU A 62 1.15 3.42 -8.33
CA LEU A 62 1.98 2.29 -7.91
C LEU A 62 2.90 2.69 -6.76
N ILE A 63 3.64 3.79 -6.89
CA ILE A 63 4.52 4.32 -5.84
C ILE A 63 3.73 4.55 -4.55
N GLN A 64 2.55 5.16 -4.64
CA GLN A 64 1.70 5.39 -3.47
C GLN A 64 1.23 4.09 -2.83
N THR A 65 0.91 3.08 -3.63
CA THR A 65 0.48 1.76 -3.14
C THR A 65 1.62 1.03 -2.44
N GLU A 66 2.84 1.11 -2.99
CA GLU A 66 4.03 0.52 -2.40
C GLU A 66 4.36 1.20 -1.07
N LYS A 67 4.36 2.54 -1.02
CA LYS A 67 4.54 3.30 0.23
C LYS A 67 3.54 2.90 1.31
N MET A 68 2.27 2.76 0.95
CA MET A 68 1.23 2.31 1.89
C MET A 68 1.44 0.87 2.35
N SER A 69 1.90 -0.02 1.46
CA SER A 69 2.23 -1.40 1.83
C SER A 69 3.43 -1.47 2.78
N SER A 70 4.50 -0.73 2.49
CA SER A 70 5.69 -0.67 3.35
C SER A 70 5.35 -0.07 4.72
N LEU A 71 4.56 1.00 4.76
CA LEU A 71 4.05 1.58 5.99
C LEU A 71 3.21 0.58 6.77
N GLY A 72 2.34 -0.17 6.08
CA GLY A 72 1.54 -1.21 6.69
C GLY A 72 2.41 -2.30 7.34
N GLN A 73 3.41 -2.81 6.62
CA GLN A 73 4.34 -3.80 7.18
C GLN A 73 5.08 -3.27 8.42
N LEU A 74 5.56 -2.02 8.38
CA LEU A 74 6.23 -1.37 9.51
C LEU A 74 5.30 -1.27 10.72
N VAL A 75 4.09 -0.73 10.54
CA VAL A 75 3.10 -0.59 11.62
C VAL A 75 2.73 -1.95 12.20
N GLY A 76 2.55 -2.98 11.36
CA GLY A 76 2.28 -4.35 11.81
C GLY A 76 3.44 -4.97 12.58
N GLY A 77 4.69 -4.72 12.16
CA GLY A 77 5.89 -5.16 12.88
C GLY A 77 6.01 -4.52 14.25
N VAL A 78 5.89 -3.18 14.33
CA VAL A 78 5.91 -2.44 15.60
C VAL A 78 4.78 -2.90 16.53
N ALA A 79 3.58 -3.11 16.00
CA ALA A 79 2.44 -3.64 16.76
C ALA A 79 2.77 -5.00 17.37
N HIS A 80 3.38 -5.90 16.61
CA HIS A 80 3.78 -7.23 17.09
C HIS A 80 4.89 -7.15 18.15
N GLU A 81 5.90 -6.30 17.97
CA GLU A 81 6.99 -6.13 18.94
C GLU A 81 6.51 -5.55 20.27
N ILE A 82 5.50 -4.66 20.25
CA ILE A 82 4.84 -4.17 21.47
C ILE A 82 4.02 -5.28 22.13
N ASN A 83 3.35 -6.13 21.34
CA ASN A 83 2.49 -7.17 21.88
C ASN A 83 3.26 -8.23 22.68
N ASN A 84 4.50 -8.51 22.29
CA ASN A 84 5.34 -9.53 22.94
C ASN A 84 5.53 -9.28 24.45
N PRO A 85 6.08 -8.14 24.92
CA PRO A 85 6.20 -7.86 26.35
C PRO A 85 4.85 -7.69 27.03
N VAL A 86 3.84 -7.14 26.35
CA VAL A 86 2.50 -6.94 26.93
C VAL A 86 1.79 -8.27 27.19
N ASN A 87 1.90 -9.24 26.29
CA ASN A 87 1.37 -10.59 26.49
C ASN A 87 2.08 -11.30 27.65
N PHE A 88 3.39 -11.10 27.80
CA PHE A 88 4.13 -11.63 28.94
C PHE A 88 3.60 -11.06 30.26
N ILE A 89 3.42 -9.73 30.36
CA ILE A 89 2.87 -9.09 31.57
C ILE A 89 1.43 -9.58 31.82
N TYR A 90 0.56 -9.50 30.81
CA TYR A 90 -0.84 -9.90 30.91
C TYR A 90 -0.98 -11.36 31.39
N GLY A 91 -0.20 -12.28 30.81
CA GLY A 91 -0.24 -13.69 31.16
C GLY A 91 0.20 -13.99 32.60
N ASN A 92 1.00 -13.12 33.21
CA ASN A 92 1.43 -13.25 34.61
C ASN A 92 0.50 -12.56 35.61
N LEU A 93 -0.38 -11.66 35.17
CA LEU A 93 -1.26 -10.91 36.08
C LEU A 93 -2.30 -11.78 36.77
N ASP A 94 -2.82 -12.81 36.10
CA ASP A 94 -3.78 -13.75 36.71
C ASP A 94 -3.12 -14.52 37.85
N PHE A 95 -1.90 -15.05 37.64
CA PHE A 95 -1.12 -15.72 38.69
C PHE A 95 -0.74 -14.76 39.82
N THR A 96 -0.32 -13.53 39.48
CA THR A 96 0.04 -12.51 40.47
C THR A 96 -1.16 -12.15 41.36
N SER A 97 -2.35 -12.01 40.76
CA SER A 97 -3.60 -11.79 41.47
C SER A 97 -3.93 -12.94 42.42
N GLU A 98 -3.81 -14.18 41.93
CA GLU A 98 -4.07 -15.38 42.73
C GLU A 98 -3.10 -15.50 43.90
N TYR A 99 -1.80 -15.36 43.68
CA TYR A 99 -0.78 -15.43 44.74
C TYR A 99 -0.95 -14.33 45.77
N THR A 100 -1.27 -13.10 45.32
CA THR A 100 -1.57 -11.99 46.22
C THR A 100 -2.77 -12.33 47.11
N LYS A 101 -3.85 -12.85 46.52
CA LYS A 101 -5.03 -13.27 47.29
C LYS A 101 -4.70 -14.37 48.31
N GLN A 102 -3.94 -15.38 47.92
CA GLN A 102 -3.52 -16.46 48.83
C GLN A 102 -2.70 -15.92 50.01
N LEU A 103 -1.76 -14.99 49.77
CA LEU A 103 -0.98 -14.35 50.82
C LEU A 103 -1.86 -13.49 51.74
N LEU A 104 -2.77 -12.68 51.20
CA LEU A 104 -3.66 -11.86 52.01
C LEU A 104 -4.61 -12.71 52.86
N THR A 105 -5.14 -13.80 52.32
CA THR A 105 -5.94 -14.77 53.08
C THR A 105 -5.13 -15.42 54.20
N LEU A 106 -3.86 -15.77 53.96
CA LEU A 106 -2.99 -16.29 55.02
C LEU A 106 -2.80 -15.28 56.15
N VAL A 107 -2.55 -14.01 55.81
CA VAL A 107 -2.42 -12.92 56.79
C VAL A 107 -3.72 -12.76 57.59
N GLU A 108 -4.89 -12.78 56.95
CA GLU A 108 -6.19 -12.72 57.61
C GLU A 108 -6.41 -13.89 58.58
N LEU A 109 -6.03 -15.11 58.18
CA LEU A 109 -6.13 -16.29 59.06
C LEU A 109 -5.24 -16.14 60.29
N TYR A 110 -4.01 -15.63 60.14
CA TYR A 110 -3.15 -15.36 61.29
C TYR A 110 -3.76 -14.30 62.22
N GLN A 111 -4.34 -13.22 61.68
CA GLN A 111 -5.02 -12.19 62.47
C GLN A 111 -6.25 -12.75 63.21
N GLN A 112 -6.96 -13.71 62.63
CA GLN A 112 -8.10 -14.38 63.27
C GLN A 112 -7.68 -15.36 64.37
N CYS A 113 -6.61 -16.13 64.15
CA CYS A 113 -6.13 -17.12 65.12
C CYS A 113 -5.35 -16.50 66.28
N TYR A 114 -4.73 -15.35 66.07
CA TYR A 114 -3.91 -14.64 67.07
C TYR A 114 -4.34 -13.16 67.17
N PRO A 115 -5.53 -12.88 67.75
CA PRO A 115 -6.06 -11.53 67.85
C PRO A 115 -5.27 -10.62 68.79
N GLU A 116 -4.51 -11.19 69.74
CA GLU A 116 -3.54 -10.50 70.57
C GLU A 116 -2.13 -10.80 70.01
N ALA A 117 -1.73 -10.05 68.98
CA ALA A 117 -0.41 -10.19 68.39
C ALA A 117 0.66 -9.62 69.33
N LYS A 118 1.93 -10.02 69.14
CA LYS A 118 3.03 -9.38 69.87
C LYS A 118 3.14 -7.91 69.43
N ALA A 119 3.56 -7.04 70.34
CA ALA A 119 3.75 -5.61 70.07
C ALA A 119 4.59 -5.33 68.81
N GLU A 120 5.65 -6.11 68.57
CA GLU A 120 6.49 -6.00 67.36
C GLU A 120 5.70 -6.19 66.05
N ILE A 121 4.67 -7.06 66.05
CA ILE A 121 3.83 -7.32 64.88
C ILE A 121 2.77 -6.21 64.73
N GLU A 122 2.19 -5.74 65.83
CA GLU A 122 1.21 -4.65 65.82
C GLU A 122 1.85 -3.35 65.34
N GLU A 123 3.04 -3.01 65.85
CA GLU A 123 3.82 -1.85 65.42
C GLU A 123 4.12 -1.92 63.92
N TYR A 124 4.53 -3.08 63.40
CA TYR A 124 4.79 -3.24 61.98
C TYR A 124 3.52 -3.17 61.11
N ILE A 125 2.38 -3.70 61.59
CA ILE A 125 1.08 -3.60 60.90
C ILE A 125 0.64 -2.14 60.76
N GLU A 126 0.83 -1.33 61.81
CA GLU A 126 0.58 0.11 61.77
C GLU A 126 1.57 0.84 60.88
N GLU A 127 2.87 0.51 60.96
CA GLU A 127 3.94 1.12 60.15
C GLU A 127 3.68 1.00 58.65
N ILE A 128 3.28 -0.20 58.19
CA ILE A 128 3.04 -0.45 56.76
C ILE A 128 1.63 -0.07 56.29
N ASP A 129 0.73 0.30 57.20
CA ASP A 129 -0.70 0.45 56.96
C ASP A 129 -1.26 -0.77 56.19
N LEU A 130 -1.31 -1.93 56.88
CA LEU A 130 -1.66 -3.20 56.24
C LEU A 130 -3.03 -3.17 55.55
N GLU A 131 -3.99 -2.41 56.08
CA GLU A 131 -5.33 -2.30 55.50
C GLU A 131 -5.30 -1.51 54.18
N PHE A 132 -4.55 -0.41 54.12
CA PHE A 132 -4.29 0.29 52.87
C PHE A 132 -3.56 -0.63 51.87
N LEU A 133 -2.51 -1.32 52.29
CA LEU A 133 -1.71 -2.19 51.42
C LEU A 133 -2.55 -3.31 50.79
N LYS A 134 -3.41 -3.97 51.56
CA LYS A 134 -4.36 -5.00 51.07
C LYS A 134 -5.24 -4.47 49.93
N GLN A 135 -5.81 -3.28 50.13
CA GLN A 135 -6.69 -2.65 49.15
C GLN A 135 -5.93 -2.15 47.92
N ASP A 136 -4.74 -1.56 48.12
CA ASP A 136 -3.97 -0.97 47.04
C ASP A 136 -3.34 -2.02 46.12
N LEU A 137 -2.82 -3.13 46.68
CA LEU A 137 -2.31 -4.25 45.89
C LEU A 137 -3.35 -4.79 44.91
N SER A 138 -4.59 -4.98 45.39
CA SER A 138 -5.70 -5.44 44.55
C SER A 138 -6.04 -4.44 43.44
N LYS A 139 -6.00 -3.14 43.74
CA LYS A 139 -6.24 -2.06 42.78
C LYS A 139 -5.14 -1.96 41.73
N ILE A 140 -3.87 -2.06 42.14
CA ILE A 140 -2.71 -2.03 41.23
C ILE A 140 -2.80 -3.16 40.21
N ILE A 141 -3.02 -4.39 40.67
CA ILE A 141 -3.13 -5.56 39.79
C ILE A 141 -4.29 -5.38 38.80
N SER A 142 -5.47 -4.95 39.28
CA SER A 142 -6.62 -4.66 38.42
C SER A 142 -6.32 -3.56 37.38
N SER A 143 -5.68 -2.47 37.80
CA SER A 143 -5.26 -1.38 36.93
C SER A 143 -4.30 -1.85 35.83
N MET A 144 -3.32 -2.69 36.18
CA MET A 144 -2.39 -3.30 35.23
C MET A 144 -3.13 -4.22 34.24
N THR A 145 -4.12 -4.99 34.69
CA THR A 145 -4.94 -5.85 33.82
C THR A 145 -5.73 -5.02 32.82
N VAL A 146 -6.35 -3.92 33.26
CA VAL A 146 -7.07 -2.99 32.38
C VAL A 146 -6.11 -2.35 31.37
N GLY A 147 -4.96 -1.86 31.84
CA GLY A 147 -3.96 -1.21 30.99
C GLY A 147 -3.41 -2.12 29.90
N THR A 148 -2.99 -3.33 30.28
CA THR A 148 -2.48 -4.34 29.34
C THR A 148 -3.55 -4.83 28.36
N THR A 149 -4.80 -5.01 28.81
CA THR A 149 -5.94 -5.32 27.93
C THR A 149 -6.14 -4.24 26.88
N ARG A 150 -6.13 -2.97 27.29
CA ARG A 150 -6.30 -1.84 26.37
C ARG A 150 -5.19 -1.79 25.32
N ILE A 151 -3.94 -2.02 25.72
CA ILE A 151 -2.81 -2.05 24.78
C ILE A 151 -2.99 -3.18 23.76
N ARG A 152 -3.40 -4.38 24.20
CA ARG A 152 -3.72 -5.50 23.29
C ARG A 152 -4.86 -5.18 22.33
N GLN A 153 -5.86 -4.41 22.75
CA GLN A 153 -6.97 -3.98 21.87
C GLN A 153 -6.53 -2.97 20.80
N VAL A 154 -5.66 -2.01 21.17
CA VAL A 154 -5.08 -1.05 20.23
C VAL A 154 -4.24 -1.76 19.18
N GLU A 155 -3.39 -2.70 19.61
CA GLU A 155 -2.58 -3.55 18.73
C GLU A 155 -3.46 -4.32 17.74
N ASN A 156 -4.50 -5.00 18.21
CA ASN A 156 -5.42 -5.74 17.36
C ASN A 156 -6.10 -4.85 16.32
N SER A 157 -6.42 -3.61 16.69
CA SER A 157 -7.00 -2.62 15.77
C SER A 157 -6.00 -2.19 14.70
N LEU A 158 -4.73 -1.97 15.06
CA LEU A 158 -3.65 -1.62 14.14
C LEU A 158 -3.34 -2.80 13.18
N GLY A 159 -3.31 -4.03 13.69
CA GLY A 159 -3.10 -5.24 12.90
C GLY A 159 -4.24 -5.55 11.93
N LYS A 160 -5.50 -5.27 12.29
CA LYS A 160 -6.69 -5.52 11.45
C LYS A 160 -6.95 -4.43 10.42
N GLY A 161 -6.78 -3.15 10.78
CA GLY A 161 -6.97 -2.02 9.85
C GLY A 161 -6.06 -2.10 8.62
N ASN A 162 -4.88 -2.68 8.79
CA ASN A 162 -3.92 -2.90 7.70
C ASN A 162 -4.33 -3.97 6.69
N ARG A 163 -5.16 -4.95 7.09
CA ARG A 163 -5.68 -5.97 6.15
C ARG A 163 -6.72 -5.39 5.18
N TYR A 164 -7.33 -4.26 5.51
CA TYR A 164 -8.29 -3.57 4.65
C TYR A 164 -7.64 -2.53 3.71
N GLY A 165 -6.47 -1.99 4.05
CA GLY A 165 -5.64 -1.18 3.13
C GLY A 165 -4.93 -2.03 2.07
N GLY A 166 -4.68 -3.31 2.39
CA GLY A 166 -4.18 -4.32 1.48
C GLY A 166 -5.23 -5.37 1.17
N LYS A 167 -6.36 -5.01 0.54
CA LYS A 167 -7.06 -6.03 -0.26
C LYS A 167 -6.01 -6.61 -1.19
N LYS A 168 -5.62 -7.87 -0.96
CA LYS A 168 -4.88 -8.71 -1.89
C LYS A 168 -5.65 -8.70 -3.22
N ARG A 169 -5.47 -7.65 -4.03
CA ARG A 169 -5.55 -7.81 -5.47
C ARG A 169 -4.30 -8.58 -5.78
N ILE A 170 -4.43 -9.91 -5.73
CA ILE A 170 -3.52 -10.82 -6.41
C ILE A 170 -3.62 -10.42 -7.88
N HIS A 171 -2.90 -9.37 -8.27
CA HIS A 171 -2.57 -9.14 -9.65
C HIS A 171 -1.66 -10.31 -9.97
N LYS A 172 -2.24 -11.37 -10.55
CA LYS A 172 -1.48 -12.32 -11.35
C LYS A 172 -0.60 -11.44 -12.24
N ASN A 173 0.70 -11.48 -11.96
CA ASN A 173 1.69 -10.66 -12.63
C ASN A 173 1.42 -10.71 -14.13
N LYS A 174 1.32 -9.57 -14.82
CA LYS A 174 1.14 -9.55 -16.29
C LYS A 174 2.26 -10.35 -16.98
N LYS A 175 3.45 -10.47 -16.35
CA LYS A 175 4.51 -11.40 -16.77
C LYS A 175 4.06 -12.87 -16.77
N THR A 176 3.31 -13.32 -15.77
CA THR A 176 2.77 -14.68 -15.70
C THR A 176 1.64 -14.88 -16.71
N ALA A 177 0.77 -13.88 -16.92
CA ALA A 177 -0.30 -13.95 -17.92
C ALA A 177 0.26 -13.99 -19.36
N ILE A 178 1.31 -13.21 -19.66
CA ILE A 178 2.01 -13.25 -20.95
C ILE A 178 2.74 -14.59 -21.11
N PHE A 179 3.35 -15.13 -20.05
CA PHE A 179 4.01 -16.44 -20.08
C PHE A 179 3.03 -17.58 -20.37
N TYR A 180 1.82 -17.56 -19.78
CA TYR A 180 0.78 -18.56 -20.10
C TYR A 180 0.19 -18.38 -21.50
N ALA A 181 -0.05 -17.14 -21.95
CA ALA A 181 -0.55 -16.85 -23.30
C ALA A 181 0.45 -17.25 -24.41
N LEU A 182 1.75 -17.06 -24.18
CA LEU A 182 2.80 -17.55 -25.10
C LEU A 182 2.90 -19.08 -25.10
N LYS A 183 2.70 -19.72 -23.95
CA LYS A 183 2.76 -21.19 -23.83
C LYS A 183 1.59 -21.89 -24.52
N GLU A 184 0.39 -21.32 -24.50
CA GLU A 184 -0.75 -21.83 -25.28
C GLU A 184 -0.57 -21.66 -26.79
N HIS A 185 0.08 -20.58 -27.23
CA HIS A 185 0.30 -20.34 -28.66
C HIS A 185 1.40 -21.22 -29.27
N LEU A 186 2.37 -21.67 -28.46
CA LEU A 186 3.43 -22.60 -28.87
C LEU A 186 3.01 -24.07 -28.87
N ASN A 187 1.97 -24.44 -28.11
CA ASN A 187 1.46 -25.81 -28.03
C ASN A 187 0.32 -26.11 -29.02
N SER A 188 -0.16 -25.14 -29.80
CA SER A 188 -1.21 -25.34 -30.80
C SER A 188 -0.68 -25.59 -32.22
N HIS A 189 0.63 -25.70 -32.40
CA HIS A 189 1.31 -25.93 -33.70
C HIS A 189 2.28 -27.13 -33.68
N ILE A 190 2.06 -28.08 -32.78
CA ILE A 190 2.59 -29.45 -32.83
C ILE A 190 1.40 -30.39 -32.75
#